data_AF-A0A3S8VPN1-F1
#
_entry.id   AF-A0A3S8VPN1-F1
#
_cell.length_a   1.000
_cell.length_b   1.000
_cell.length_c   1.000
_cell.angle_alpha   90.00
_cell.angle_beta   90.00
_cell.angle_gamma   90.00
#
_symmetry.space_group_name_H-M   'P 1'
#
loop_
_entity.id
_entity.type
_entity.pdbx_description
1 polymer ?
#
loop_
_entity_poly.entity_id
_entity_poly.type
_entity_poly.pdbx_seq_one_letter_code
_entity_poly.pdbx_strand_id
1 'polypeptide(L)'
;MSTQTTERAVQPLTPSAQLGPALALVELLKQFPGLPAAEWCVDQYTGELSGHLYRSTFDKLTAFAEVLGGEIAPGRDYEFRGEMLRPHRLRSVWQDVRVVITATMPAPVAKAVAA
;
A
#
# COMPACT_ATOMS: atom_id res chain seq x y z
N MET A 1 10.84 -25.99 35.15
CA MET A 1 11.67 -25.44 34.05
C MET A 1 10.74 -24.63 33.16
N SER A 2 10.74 -23.30 33.31
CA SER A 2 9.89 -22.42 32.52
C SER A 2 10.71 -21.81 31.37
N THR A 3 10.33 -22.11 30.14
CA THR A 3 10.93 -21.50 28.94
C THR A 3 10.34 -20.11 28.76
N GLN A 4 11.09 -19.09 29.16
CA GLN A 4 10.77 -17.69 28.92
C GLN A 4 11.10 -17.37 27.45
N THR A 5 10.12 -17.50 26.56
CA THR A 5 10.23 -17.02 25.18
C THR A 5 10.40 -15.51 25.21
N THR A 6 11.60 -15.03 24.91
CA THR A 6 11.88 -13.60 24.77
C THR A 6 11.20 -13.09 23.50
N GLU A 7 9.98 -12.54 23.65
CA GLU A 7 9.37 -11.68 22.64
C GLU A 7 10.29 -10.46 22.45
N ARG A 8 11.00 -10.40 21.31
CA ARG A 8 11.73 -9.19 20.92
C ARG A 8 10.69 -8.09 20.67
N ALA A 9 10.62 -7.11 21.55
CA ALA A 9 9.84 -5.90 21.33
C ALA A 9 10.29 -5.24 20.01
N VAL A 10 9.38 -5.11 19.05
CA VAL A 10 9.61 -4.40 17.78
C VAL A 10 9.63 -2.91 18.10
N GLN A 11 10.80 -2.27 17.99
CA GLN A 11 10.93 -0.84 18.24
C GLN A 11 10.62 -0.04 16.97
N PRO A 12 9.93 1.11 17.07
CA PRO A 12 9.79 2.04 15.96
C PRO A 12 11.17 2.48 15.44
N LEU A 13 11.23 2.76 14.14
CA LEU A 13 12.33 3.43 13.49
C LEU A 13 12.59 4.79 14.14
N THR A 14 13.86 5.17 14.15
CA THR A 14 14.23 6.53 14.53
C THR A 14 13.67 7.53 13.51
N PRO A 15 13.38 8.78 13.90
CA PRO A 15 12.93 9.82 12.97
C PRO A 15 13.87 9.96 11.76
N SER A 16 15.18 9.79 11.96
CA SER A 16 16.17 9.84 10.89
C SER A 16 16.03 8.72 9.87
N ALA A 17 15.58 7.53 10.28
CA ALA A 17 15.32 6.41 9.38
C ALA A 17 14.03 6.61 8.55
N GLN A 18 13.11 7.48 8.99
CA GLN A 18 11.90 7.84 8.24
C GLN A 18 12.14 8.95 7.19
N LEU A 19 13.27 9.67 7.28
CA LEU A 19 13.63 10.72 6.31
C LEU A 19 13.80 10.17 4.89
N GLY A 20 14.38 8.98 4.73
CA GLY A 20 14.59 8.36 3.42
C GLY A 20 13.28 8.17 2.64
N PRO A 21 12.29 7.44 3.20
CA PRO A 21 10.97 7.28 2.58
C PRO A 21 10.25 8.60 2.30
N ALA A 22 10.35 9.59 3.20
CA ALA A 22 9.74 10.90 3.01
C ALA A 22 10.40 11.69 1.86
N LEU A 23 11.73 11.62 1.72
CA LEU A 23 12.44 12.23 0.60
C LEU A 23 12.09 11.54 -0.73
N ALA A 24 12.06 10.20 -0.75
CA ALA A 24 11.66 9.43 -1.92
C ALA A 24 10.24 9.79 -2.40
N LEU A 25 9.30 10.01 -1.45
CA LEU A 25 7.96 10.50 -1.79
C LEU A 25 8.00 11.88 -2.46
N VAL A 26 8.75 12.83 -1.90
CA VAL A 26 8.86 14.18 -2.48
C VAL A 26 9.46 14.13 -3.88
N GLU A 27 10.48 13.29 -4.10
CA GLU A 27 11.09 13.12 -5.42
C GLU A 27 10.14 12.47 -6.42
N LEU A 28 9.38 11.44 -6.01
CA LEU A 28 8.35 10.81 -6.83
C LEU A 28 7.31 11.83 -7.30
N LEU A 29 6.75 12.64 -6.38
CA LEU A 29 5.72 13.62 -6.71
C LEU A 29 6.25 14.79 -7.54
N LYS A 30 7.53 15.14 -7.40
CA LYS A 30 8.20 16.14 -8.24
C LYS A 30 8.44 15.64 -9.66
N GLN A 31 8.88 14.40 -9.81
CA GLN A 31 9.17 13.80 -11.12
C GLN A 31 7.90 13.50 -11.90
N PHE A 32 6.83 13.09 -11.22
CA PHE A 32 5.57 12.69 -11.85
C PHE A 32 4.39 13.47 -11.26
N PRO A 33 4.29 14.78 -11.52
CA PRO A 33 3.23 15.63 -10.96
C PRO A 33 1.83 15.28 -11.46
N GLY A 34 1.72 14.48 -12.53
CA GLY A 34 0.45 13.96 -13.04
C GLY A 34 -0.06 12.70 -12.34
N LEU A 35 0.67 12.17 -11.35
CA LEU A 35 0.21 11.01 -10.59
C LEU A 35 -1.10 11.32 -9.85
N PRO A 36 -2.02 10.34 -9.74
CA PRO A 36 -3.24 10.55 -8.99
C PRO A 36 -2.97 10.85 -7.52
N ALA A 37 -3.80 11.71 -6.91
CA ALA A 37 -3.71 12.00 -5.49
C ALA A 37 -3.92 10.73 -4.63
N ALA A 38 -3.06 10.54 -3.64
CA ALA A 38 -3.09 9.46 -2.66
C ALA A 38 -2.82 10.04 -1.26
N GLU A 39 -3.37 9.41 -0.23
CA GLU A 39 -2.90 9.63 1.14
C GLU A 39 -1.63 8.82 1.36
N TRP A 40 -0.60 9.43 1.96
CA TRP A 40 0.68 8.79 2.17
C TRP A 40 0.99 8.59 3.64
N CYS A 41 1.58 7.46 3.97
CA CYS A 41 2.09 7.14 5.29
C CYS A 41 3.45 6.44 5.16
N VAL A 42 4.37 6.73 6.09
CA VAL A 42 5.59 5.95 6.26
C VAL A 42 5.38 5.03 7.44
N ASP A 43 5.44 3.72 7.20
CA ASP A 43 5.32 2.74 8.26
C ASP A 43 6.49 2.92 9.24
N GLN A 44 6.14 3.20 10.49
CA GLN A 44 7.11 3.58 11.49
C GLN A 44 8.04 2.44 11.91
N TYR A 45 7.79 1.19 11.53
CA TYR A 45 8.60 0.03 11.92
C TYR A 45 9.45 -0.52 10.78
N THR A 46 8.95 -0.42 9.55
CA THR A 46 9.55 -1.00 8.35
C THR A 46 10.12 0.04 7.40
N GLY A 47 9.70 1.30 7.53
CA GLY A 47 10.07 2.36 6.59
C GLY A 47 9.38 2.21 5.23
N GLU A 48 8.38 1.33 5.13
CA GLU A 48 7.59 1.18 3.91
C GLU A 48 6.78 2.45 3.65
N LEU A 49 6.89 2.98 2.44
CA LEU A 49 6.08 4.10 1.97
C LEU A 49 4.76 3.57 1.42
N SER A 50 3.67 3.80 2.16
CA SER A 50 2.33 3.37 1.78
C SER A 50 1.51 4.52 1.20
N GLY A 51 0.93 4.31 0.02
CA GLY A 51 -0.03 5.21 -0.61
C GLY A 51 -1.43 4.60 -0.63
N HIS A 52 -2.45 5.35 -0.22
CA HIS A 52 -3.84 4.90 -0.16
C HIS A 52 -4.72 5.69 -1.13
N LEU A 53 -5.38 4.96 -2.02
CA LEU A 53 -6.33 5.45 -3.01
C LEU A 53 -7.75 5.08 -2.55
N TYR A 54 -8.35 5.91 -1.69
CA TYR A 54 -9.70 5.65 -1.18
C TYR A 54 -10.77 5.79 -2.26
N ARG A 55 -11.72 4.84 -2.29
CA ARG A 55 -12.85 4.81 -3.24
C ARG A 55 -12.41 5.15 -4.66
N SER A 56 -11.28 4.59 -5.06
CA SER A 56 -10.63 4.90 -6.33
C SER A 56 -10.92 3.81 -7.37
N THR A 57 -10.59 4.10 -8.63
CA THR A 57 -10.67 3.14 -9.73
C THR A 57 -9.34 2.42 -9.91
N PHE A 58 -9.39 1.24 -10.53
CA PHE A 58 -8.20 0.46 -10.87
C PHE A 58 -7.22 1.21 -11.78
N ASP A 59 -7.73 2.10 -12.64
CA ASP A 59 -6.90 2.94 -13.54
C ASP A 59 -5.93 3.83 -12.77
N LYS A 60 -6.35 4.37 -11.61
CA LYS A 60 -5.44 5.19 -10.80
C LYS A 60 -4.30 4.35 -10.23
N LEU A 61 -4.57 3.10 -9.84
CA LEU A 61 -3.52 2.16 -9.40
C LEU A 61 -2.58 1.80 -10.56
N THR A 62 -3.13 1.68 -11.77
CA THR A 62 -2.37 1.40 -12.99
C THR A 62 -1.43 2.55 -13.34
N ALA A 63 -1.85 3.81 -13.18
CA ALA A 63 -0.99 4.98 -13.38
C ALA A 63 0.25 4.96 -12.44
N PHE A 64 0.09 4.48 -11.20
CA PHE A 64 1.25 4.26 -10.32
C PHE A 64 2.14 3.11 -10.80
N ALA A 65 1.57 2.03 -11.32
CA ALA A 65 2.33 0.89 -11.85
C ALA A 65 3.13 1.25 -13.11
N GLU A 66 2.62 2.15 -13.96
CA GLU A 66 3.34 2.64 -15.14
C GLU A 66 4.61 3.43 -14.76
N VAL A 67 4.56 4.17 -13.65
CA VAL A 67 5.68 4.98 -13.17
C VAL A 67 6.65 4.17 -12.31
N LEU A 68 6.12 3.41 -11.35
CA LEU A 68 6.90 2.69 -10.35
C LEU A 68 7.33 1.29 -10.82
N GLY A 69 6.73 0.77 -11.89
CA GLY A 69 6.76 -0.66 -12.20
C GLY A 69 6.13 -1.51 -11.09
N GLY A 70 6.43 -2.82 -11.10
CA GLY A 70 5.99 -3.76 -10.07
C GLY A 70 4.75 -4.56 -10.43
N GLU A 71 4.20 -5.27 -9.44
CA GLU A 71 3.06 -6.17 -9.63
C GLU A 71 1.86 -5.69 -8.81
N ILE A 72 0.69 -5.65 -9.47
CA ILE A 72 -0.60 -5.44 -8.82
C ILE A 72 -1.20 -6.80 -8.46
N ALA A 73 -1.42 -7.03 -7.16
CA ALA A 73 -2.07 -8.24 -6.68
C ALA A 73 -3.34 -7.91 -5.87
N PRO A 74 -4.42 -8.68 -6.02
CA PRO A 74 -5.57 -8.57 -5.14
C PRO A 74 -5.24 -9.09 -3.74
N GLY A 75 -5.82 -8.44 -2.73
CA GLY A 75 -5.89 -8.94 -1.37
C GLY A 75 -7.18 -9.73 -1.12
N ARG A 76 -7.45 -10.02 0.16
CA ARG A 76 -8.68 -10.72 0.57
C ARG A 76 -9.86 -9.77 0.64
N ASP A 77 -11.02 -10.30 0.31
CA ASP A 77 -12.29 -9.59 0.44
C ASP A 77 -12.59 -9.34 1.93
N TYR A 78 -13.19 -8.19 2.21
CA TYR A 78 -13.63 -7.84 3.56
C TYR A 78 -14.87 -6.95 3.51
N GLU A 79 -15.70 -7.06 4.54
CA GLU A 79 -16.87 -6.20 4.69
C GLU A 79 -16.49 -4.91 5.42
N PHE A 80 -16.90 -3.76 4.87
CA PHE A 80 -16.76 -2.46 5.52
C PHE A 80 -18.03 -1.64 5.31
N ARG A 81 -18.70 -1.28 6.41
CA ARG A 81 -19.98 -0.54 6.38
C ARG A 81 -21.05 -1.19 5.49
N GLY A 82 -21.14 -2.52 5.51
CA GLY A 82 -22.12 -3.27 4.71
C GLY A 82 -21.76 -3.47 3.23
N GLU A 83 -20.58 -3.02 2.80
CA GLU A 83 -20.09 -3.20 1.44
C GLU A 83 -18.95 -4.22 1.42
N MET A 84 -19.01 -5.20 0.52
CA MET A 84 -17.90 -6.13 0.30
C MET A 84 -16.84 -5.45 -0.57
N LEU A 85 -15.63 -5.32 -0.05
CA LEU A 85 -14.51 -4.62 -0.68
C LEU A 85 -13.34 -5.57 -0.92
N ARG A 86 -12.57 -5.31 -1.97
CA ARG A 86 -11.30 -5.97 -2.27
C ARG A 86 -10.19 -4.91 -2.38
N PRO A 87 -9.12 -5.01 -1.58
CA PRO A 87 -7.95 -4.17 -1.78
C PRO A 87 -7.10 -4.73 -2.92
N HIS A 88 -6.57 -3.87 -3.77
CA HIS A 88 -5.58 -4.18 -4.78
C HIS A 88 -4.31 -3.43 -4.45
N ARG A 89 -3.19 -4.15 -4.39
CA ARG A 89 -1.91 -3.61 -3.94
C ARG A 89 -0.90 -3.69 -5.06
N LEU A 90 -0.38 -2.54 -5.46
CA LEU A 90 0.87 -2.45 -6.19
C LEU A 90 2.02 -2.53 -5.17
N ARG A 91 2.98 -3.41 -5.41
CA ARG A 91 4.24 -3.45 -4.65
C ARG A 91 5.40 -3.15 -5.59
N SER A 92 6.21 -2.18 -5.21
CA SER A 92 7.43 -1.82 -5.95
C SER A 92 8.55 -1.37 -5.01
N VAL A 93 9.73 -1.12 -5.58
CA VAL A 93 10.87 -0.49 -4.94
C VAL A 93 11.24 0.75 -5.75
N TRP A 94 11.31 1.90 -5.08
CA TRP A 94 11.65 3.18 -5.68
C TRP A 94 12.78 3.83 -4.88
N GLN A 95 13.93 4.08 -5.53
CA GLN A 95 15.12 4.65 -4.88
C GLN A 95 15.46 3.96 -3.55
N ASP A 96 15.50 2.62 -3.58
CA ASP A 96 15.74 1.74 -2.42
C ASP A 96 14.68 1.76 -1.31
N VAL A 97 13.55 2.46 -1.51
CA VAL A 97 12.40 2.49 -0.61
C VAL A 97 11.33 1.53 -1.12
N ARG A 98 10.83 0.66 -0.23
CA ARG A 98 9.65 -0.17 -0.53
C ARG A 98 8.42 0.73 -0.60
N VAL A 99 7.69 0.64 -1.72
CA VAL A 99 6.47 1.41 -1.95
C VAL A 99 5.31 0.45 -2.14
N VAL A 100 4.22 0.69 -1.40
CA VAL A 100 2.98 -0.07 -1.52
C VAL A 100 1.83 0.89 -1.78
N ILE A 101 1.19 0.78 -2.94
CA ILE A 101 -0.01 1.55 -3.26
C ILE A 101 -1.23 0.65 -3.14
N THR A 102 -2.19 1.03 -2.30
CA THR A 102 -3.42 0.27 -2.08
C THR A 102 -4.62 1.04 -2.64
N ALA A 103 -5.35 0.43 -3.56
CA ALA A 103 -6.68 0.87 -3.96
C ALA A 103 -7.73 -0.11 -3.43
N THR A 104 -8.75 0.41 -2.75
CA THR A 104 -9.88 -0.41 -2.29
C THR A 104 -11.09 -0.18 -3.17
N MET A 105 -11.62 -1.26 -3.75
CA MET A 105 -12.75 -1.24 -4.68
C MET A 105 -13.82 -2.24 -4.23
N PRO A 106 -15.07 -2.12 -4.71
CA PRO A 106 -16.09 -3.14 -4.50
C PRO A 106 -15.60 -4.50 -4.99
N ALA A 107 -15.79 -5.54 -4.17
CA ALA A 107 -15.49 -6.90 -4.58
C ALA A 107 -16.52 -7.34 -5.64
N PRO A 108 -16.09 -8.09 -6.67
CA PRO A 108 -17.03 -8.64 -7.63
C PRO A 108 -18.05 -9.54 -6.92
N VAL A 109 -19.33 -9.23 -7.06
CA VAL A 109 -20.42 -10.08 -6.57
C VAL A 109 -20.37 -11.38 -7.36
N ALA A 110 -20.23 -12.52 -6.67
CA ALA A 110 -20.35 -13.82 -7.32
C ALA A 110 -21.74 -13.89 -7.96
N LYS A 111 -21.82 -13.84 -9.30
CA LYS A 111 -23.04 -14.22 -10.01
C LYS A 111 -23.24 -15.70 -9.72
N ALA A 112 -24.28 -16.04 -8.96
CA ALA A 112 -24.76 -17.41 -8.92
C ALA A 112 -25.13 -17.80 -10.35
N VAL A 113 -24.35 -18.70 -10.94
CA VAL A 113 -24.75 -19.36 -12.19
C VAL A 113 -25.89 -20.28 -11.79
N ALA A 114 -27.11 -19.92 -12.18
CA ALA A 114 -28.26 -20.79 -12.00
C ALA A 114 -28.01 -22.09 -12.77
N ALA A 115 -28.11 -23.22 -12.06
CA ALA A 115 -28.07 -24.57 -12.62
C ALA A 115 -29.44 -24.95 -13.19
#